data_AF-A0A7S2CB02-F1
#
_entry.id   AF-A0A7S2CB02-F1
#
_cell.length_a   1.000
_cell.length_b   1.000
_cell.length_c   1.000
_cell.angle_alpha   90.00
_cell.angle_beta   90.00
_cell.angle_gamma   90.00
#
_symmetry.space_group_name_H-M   'P 1'
#
loop_
_entity.id
_entity.type
_entity.pdbx_description
1 polymer ?
#
loop_
_entity_poly.entity_id
_entity_poly.type
_entity_poly.pdbx_seq_one_letter_code
_entity_poly.pdbx_strand_id
1 'polypeptide(L)'
;PAPPHSTQTRQCALACPAGTVFRNYLCFEGKGQNKMQIDCLKDVGVVVGNKKEAIWKMQNGYSLPTTPKTMGELGRRLDADPALVEEAEAALRVGVHWSTSVKPPGAHEVAQVYASAVPVAYAKSTKSKDWEPFARLVLRATYDATLAAARVKALREGRERVTVFLTCLGGNAFGNRVGWINDGISTALERHREAPLDVVLVHYGSTVKSEYKKLRAPKARPRAAGSGAAAVVALADADDGDGGG
;
A
#
# COMPACT_ATOMS: atom_id res chain seq x y z
N PRO A 1 -28.09 4.56 14.01
CA PRO A 1 -26.68 5.03 14.06
C PRO A 1 -25.79 4.17 13.14
N ALA A 2 -25.28 4.75 12.06
CA ALA A 2 -24.31 4.04 11.21
C ALA A 2 -23.06 3.71 12.04
N PRO A 3 -22.54 2.48 12.00
CA PRO A 3 -21.30 2.15 12.71
C PRO A 3 -20.17 3.06 12.22
N PRO A 4 -19.20 3.41 13.07
CA PRO A 4 -18.06 4.25 12.67
C PRO A 4 -17.41 3.59 11.45
N HIS A 5 -17.41 4.29 10.32
CA HIS A 5 -17.09 3.76 8.99
C HIS A 5 -15.93 2.75 9.06
N SER A 6 -16.24 1.46 8.88
CA SER A 6 -15.26 0.39 8.86
C SER A 6 -14.38 0.59 7.63
N THR A 7 -13.23 1.25 7.82
CA THR A 7 -12.27 1.40 6.74
C THR A 7 -11.58 0.06 6.51
N GLN A 8 -11.37 -0.29 5.23
CA GLN A 8 -10.61 -1.47 4.84
C GLN A 8 -9.26 -1.55 5.57
N THR A 9 -8.59 -0.40 5.73
CA THR A 9 -7.33 -0.29 6.48
C THR A 9 -7.46 -0.76 7.93
N ARG A 10 -8.53 -0.40 8.65
CA ARG A 10 -8.74 -0.86 10.03
C ARG A 10 -8.98 -2.37 10.09
N GLN A 11 -9.79 -2.90 9.18
CA GLN A 11 -10.07 -4.34 9.12
C GLN A 11 -8.80 -5.14 8.79
N CYS A 12 -8.03 -4.69 7.80
CA CYS A 12 -6.76 -5.32 7.45
C CYS A 12 -5.75 -5.27 8.60
N ALA A 13 -5.66 -4.15 9.34
CA ALA A 13 -4.79 -4.07 10.51
C ALA A 13 -5.18 -5.09 11.60
N LEU A 14 -6.49 -5.28 11.81
CA LEU A 14 -7.03 -6.20 12.81
C LEU A 14 -7.04 -7.67 12.38
N ALA A 15 -6.84 -7.96 11.08
CA ALA A 15 -6.78 -9.32 10.56
C ALA A 15 -5.63 -10.14 11.18
N CYS A 16 -4.55 -9.48 11.61
CA CYS A 16 -3.44 -10.07 12.35
C CYS A 16 -3.22 -9.25 13.63
N PRO A 17 -3.81 -9.65 14.77
CA PRO A 17 -3.91 -8.80 15.95
C PRO A 17 -2.55 -8.48 16.59
N ALA A 18 -1.56 -9.39 16.48
CA ALA A 18 -0.25 -9.24 17.12
C ALA A 18 0.48 -7.97 16.66
N GLY A 19 0.49 -7.67 15.36
CA GLY A 19 1.14 -6.46 14.87
C GLY A 19 0.41 -5.17 15.26
N THR A 20 -0.93 -5.22 15.36
CA THR A 20 -1.71 -4.09 15.86
C THR A 20 -1.43 -3.82 17.34
N VAL A 21 -1.36 -4.87 18.16
CA VAL A 21 -0.96 -4.75 19.58
C VAL A 21 0.46 -4.21 19.69
N PHE A 22 1.40 -4.76 18.93
CA PHE A 22 2.79 -4.34 18.97
C PHE A 22 2.94 -2.85 18.67
N ARG A 23 2.37 -2.37 17.56
CA ARG A 23 2.47 -0.94 17.20
C ARG A 23 1.74 -0.05 18.20
N ASN A 24 0.61 -0.49 18.75
CA ASN A 24 -0.18 0.38 19.63
C ASN A 24 0.39 0.45 21.05
N TYR A 25 1.12 -0.57 21.52
CA TYR A 25 1.50 -0.68 22.93
C TYR A 25 2.96 -1.07 23.19
N LEU A 26 3.62 -1.79 22.27
CA LEU A 26 4.93 -2.39 22.55
C LEU A 26 6.11 -1.72 21.85
N CYS A 27 5.87 -1.06 20.71
CA CYS A 27 6.93 -0.29 20.05
C CYS A 27 7.42 0.85 20.97
N PHE A 28 8.63 1.35 20.73
CA PHE A 28 9.27 2.38 21.56
C PHE A 28 9.36 1.96 23.04
N GLU A 29 9.96 0.79 23.29
CA GLU A 29 10.23 0.28 24.65
C GLU A 29 8.95 0.15 25.50
N GLY A 30 7.89 -0.44 24.94
CA GLY A 30 6.65 -0.70 25.69
C GLY A 30 5.73 0.51 25.86
N LYS A 31 5.99 1.63 25.16
CA LYS A 31 5.15 2.85 25.24
C LYS A 31 4.09 2.91 24.14
N GLY A 32 4.28 2.17 23.05
CA GLY A 32 3.43 2.22 21.88
C GLY A 32 3.53 3.56 21.12
N GLN A 33 2.79 3.67 20.02
CA GLN A 33 2.69 4.94 19.30
C GLN A 33 1.76 5.92 20.05
N ASN A 34 2.33 7.00 20.58
CA ASN A 34 1.60 8.10 21.23
C ASN A 34 2.09 9.47 20.70
N LYS A 35 2.76 10.27 21.54
CA LYS A 35 3.55 11.44 21.15
C LYS A 35 4.68 11.08 20.18
N MET A 36 5.23 9.88 20.29
CA MET A 36 6.20 9.34 19.34
C MET A 36 5.50 8.39 18.37
N GLN A 37 5.75 8.56 17.08
CA GLN A 37 5.13 7.76 16.01
C GLN A 37 6.19 7.33 15.01
N ILE A 38 6.02 6.15 14.40
CA ILE A 38 6.91 5.69 13.34
C ILE A 38 6.62 6.52 12.10
N ASP A 39 7.59 7.34 11.68
CA ASP A 39 7.53 8.09 10.45
C ASP A 39 8.19 7.32 9.30
N CYS A 40 7.37 6.63 8.51
CA CYS A 40 7.80 5.90 7.33
C CYS A 40 8.14 6.80 6.13
N LEU A 41 7.85 8.10 6.22
CA LEU A 41 8.24 9.11 5.22
C LEU A 41 9.50 9.87 5.63
N LYS A 42 10.12 9.55 6.78
CA LYS A 42 11.29 10.28 7.30
C LYS A 42 12.40 10.41 6.25
N ASP A 43 12.79 9.29 5.65
CA ASP A 43 13.91 9.23 4.71
C ASP A 43 13.51 9.83 3.34
N VAL A 44 12.25 9.68 2.92
CA VAL A 44 11.66 10.42 1.79
C VAL A 44 11.76 11.93 2.02
N GLY A 45 11.45 12.38 3.25
CA GLY A 45 11.55 13.77 3.67
C GLY A 45 12.97 14.32 3.57
N VAL A 46 13.99 13.50 3.81
CA VAL A 46 15.40 13.90 3.59
C VAL A 46 15.64 14.11 2.09
N VAL A 47 15.28 13.13 1.26
CA VAL A 47 15.48 13.16 -0.21
C VAL A 47 14.80 14.38 -0.85
N VAL A 48 13.52 14.60 -0.55
CA VAL A 48 12.77 15.72 -1.15
C VAL A 48 13.03 17.06 -0.48
N GLY A 49 13.86 17.10 0.58
CA GLY A 49 14.25 18.32 1.24
C GLY A 49 13.17 18.92 2.15
N ASN A 50 12.35 18.10 2.81
CA ASN A 50 11.40 18.50 3.86
C ASN A 50 12.11 18.92 5.17
N LYS A 51 13.14 19.77 5.06
CA LYS A 51 13.92 20.27 6.20
C LYS A 51 13.05 21.16 7.08
N LYS A 52 13.12 20.96 8.40
CA LYS A 52 12.32 21.70 9.40
C LYS A 52 10.82 21.71 9.05
N GLU A 53 10.34 20.62 8.46
CA GLU A 53 8.94 20.46 8.06
C GLU A 53 8.46 21.57 7.09
N ALA A 54 9.32 22.02 6.18
CA ALA A 54 8.99 23.10 5.24
C ALA A 54 7.92 22.70 4.21
N ILE A 55 7.81 21.41 3.88
CA ILE A 55 6.89 20.88 2.87
C ILE A 55 5.64 20.29 3.53
N TRP A 56 5.84 19.38 4.48
CA TRP A 56 4.77 18.84 5.33
C TRP A 56 5.23 18.68 6.77
N LYS A 57 4.27 18.73 7.69
CA LYS A 57 4.42 18.41 9.12
C LYS A 57 3.80 17.05 9.39
N MET A 58 4.45 16.25 10.23
CA MET A 58 3.85 15.02 10.72
C MET A 58 2.98 15.33 11.93
N GLN A 59 1.67 15.15 11.80
CA GLN A 59 0.71 15.40 12.88
C GLN A 59 -0.22 14.21 13.04
N ASN A 60 -0.15 13.54 14.20
CA ASN A 60 -0.94 12.34 14.51
C ASN A 60 -0.80 11.24 13.44
N GLY A 61 0.39 11.10 12.85
CA GLY A 61 0.71 10.08 11.85
C GLY A 61 0.35 10.48 10.41
N TYR A 62 -0.11 11.72 10.21
CA TYR A 62 -0.48 12.25 8.91
C TYR A 62 0.56 13.27 8.43
N SER A 63 1.01 13.14 7.19
CA SER A 63 1.85 14.13 6.51
C SER A 63 0.99 15.28 5.98
N LEU A 64 0.75 16.30 6.82
CA LEU A 64 -0.10 17.44 6.47
C LEU A 64 0.73 18.56 5.82
N PRO A 65 0.29 19.17 4.71
CA PRO A 65 1.03 20.25 4.05
C PRO A 65 1.25 21.43 4.99
N THR A 66 2.48 21.95 4.99
CA THR A 66 2.85 23.09 5.84
C THR A 66 2.12 24.36 5.41
N THR A 67 1.91 24.53 4.10
CA THR A 67 1.03 25.56 3.54
C THR A 67 0.24 24.97 2.35
N PRO A 68 -0.84 25.62 1.90
CA PRO A 68 -1.59 25.18 0.73
C PRO A 68 -0.78 25.02 -0.57
N LYS A 69 0.40 25.67 -0.66
CA LYS A 69 1.22 25.72 -1.88
C LYS A 69 2.32 24.65 -1.92
N THR A 70 2.75 24.14 -0.77
CA THR A 70 3.96 23.29 -0.68
C THR A 70 3.82 21.97 -1.42
N MET A 71 2.61 21.38 -1.45
CA MET A 71 2.38 20.16 -2.24
C MET A 71 2.51 20.41 -3.74
N GLY A 72 2.00 21.54 -4.25
CA GLY A 72 2.12 21.89 -5.66
C GLY A 72 3.56 22.21 -6.06
N GLU A 73 4.34 22.82 -5.16
CA GLU A 73 5.77 23.05 -5.34
C GLU A 73 6.57 21.74 -5.35
N LEU A 74 6.29 20.83 -4.42
CA LEU A 74 6.84 19.48 -4.42
C LEU A 74 6.46 18.76 -5.72
N GLY A 75 5.20 18.83 -6.13
CA GLY A 75 4.70 18.21 -7.35
C GLY A 75 5.48 18.64 -8.59
N ARG A 76 5.67 19.95 -8.78
CA ARG A 76 6.47 20.48 -9.90
C ARG A 76 7.93 19.98 -9.89
N ARG A 77 8.53 19.82 -8.71
CA ARG A 77 9.89 19.27 -8.59
C ARG A 77 9.95 17.80 -8.98
N LEU A 78 8.98 17.00 -8.51
CA LEU A 78 8.88 15.58 -8.86
C LEU A 78 8.61 15.38 -10.36
N ASP A 79 7.79 16.23 -10.97
CA ASP A 79 7.51 16.17 -12.41
C ASP A 79 8.73 16.55 -13.26
N ALA A 80 9.59 17.44 -12.75
CA ALA A 80 10.78 17.92 -13.46
C ALA A 80 12.01 17.00 -13.28
N ASP A 81 12.03 16.17 -12.25
CA ASP A 81 13.20 15.39 -11.86
C ASP A 81 12.85 13.90 -11.60
N PRO A 82 12.93 13.06 -12.65
CA PRO A 82 12.70 11.62 -12.51
C PRO A 82 13.69 10.92 -11.56
N ALA A 83 14.92 11.41 -11.44
CA ALA A 83 15.91 10.84 -10.53
C ALA A 83 15.51 11.09 -9.07
N LEU A 84 15.02 12.29 -8.76
CA LEU A 84 14.45 12.60 -7.45
C LEU A 84 13.26 11.68 -7.11
N VAL A 85 12.42 11.36 -8.09
CA VAL A 85 11.31 10.41 -7.90
C VAL A 85 11.83 9.02 -7.55
N GLU A 86 12.81 8.50 -8.30
CA GLU A 86 13.40 7.19 -8.05
C GLU A 86 14.05 7.11 -6.67
N GLU A 87 14.86 8.10 -6.30
CA GLU A 87 15.49 8.19 -4.97
C GLU A 87 14.46 8.25 -3.84
N ALA A 88 13.40 9.04 -4.03
CA ALA A 88 12.34 9.19 -3.04
C ALA A 88 11.46 7.94 -2.92
N GLU A 89 11.20 7.21 -4.02
CA GLU A 89 10.54 5.91 -3.96
C GLU A 89 11.39 4.88 -3.21
N ALA A 90 12.70 4.83 -3.48
CA ALA A 90 13.63 3.92 -2.81
C ALA A 90 13.80 4.23 -1.31
N ALA A 91 13.63 5.49 -0.91
CA ALA A 91 13.71 5.92 0.49
C ALA A 91 12.43 5.63 1.29
N LEU A 92 11.31 5.27 0.65
CA LEU A 92 10.06 5.00 1.36
C LEU A 92 10.15 3.71 2.17
N ARG A 93 9.60 3.76 3.38
CA ARG A 93 9.61 2.62 4.30
C ARG A 93 8.21 2.09 4.55
N VAL A 94 8.13 0.80 4.83
CA VAL A 94 6.92 0.12 5.31
C VAL A 94 7.26 -0.68 6.57
N GLY A 95 6.29 -0.87 7.45
CA GLY A 95 6.44 -1.81 8.56
C GLY A 95 6.17 -3.22 8.07
N VAL A 96 6.96 -4.21 8.48
CA VAL A 96 6.68 -5.62 8.17
C VAL A 96 6.67 -6.42 9.45
N HIS A 97 5.58 -7.15 9.67
CA HIS A 97 5.48 -8.15 10.72
C HIS A 97 5.49 -9.53 10.07
N TRP A 98 6.61 -10.23 10.21
CA TRP A 98 6.78 -11.59 9.72
C TRP A 98 6.08 -12.60 10.62
N SER A 99 5.61 -13.70 10.03
CA SER A 99 5.06 -14.86 10.75
C SER A 99 4.03 -14.51 11.82
N THR A 100 3.09 -13.62 11.51
CA THR A 100 1.98 -13.29 12.41
C THR A 100 0.78 -14.16 12.08
N SER A 101 0.12 -14.68 13.12
CA SER A 101 -1.12 -15.44 12.96
C SER A 101 -2.28 -14.53 12.53
N VAL A 102 -3.12 -15.04 11.63
CA VAL A 102 -4.42 -14.44 11.32
C VAL A 102 -5.36 -14.61 12.52
N LYS A 103 -6.31 -13.70 12.69
CA LYS A 103 -7.32 -13.77 13.76
C LYS A 103 -8.08 -15.12 13.67
N PRO A 104 -8.33 -15.80 14.82
CA PRO A 104 -9.13 -17.03 14.85
C PRO A 104 -10.49 -16.89 14.14
N PRO A 105 -10.97 -17.97 13.48
CA PRO A 105 -10.42 -19.33 13.47
C PRO A 105 -9.28 -19.54 12.46
N GLY A 106 -8.77 -18.49 11.81
CA GLY A 106 -7.62 -18.61 10.91
C GLY A 106 -6.39 -19.15 11.62
N ALA A 107 -5.87 -20.30 11.18
CA ALA A 107 -4.75 -20.99 11.82
C ALA A 107 -3.41 -20.82 11.07
N HIS A 108 -3.37 -20.03 9.99
CA HIS A 108 -2.18 -19.85 9.18
C HIS A 108 -1.43 -18.56 9.54
N GLU A 109 -0.11 -18.60 9.34
CA GLU A 109 0.76 -17.45 9.51
C GLU A 109 0.94 -16.70 8.19
N VAL A 110 0.97 -15.37 8.28
CA VAL A 110 1.21 -14.47 7.16
C VAL A 110 2.32 -13.50 7.49
N ALA A 111 2.90 -12.89 6.46
CA ALA A 111 3.63 -11.64 6.63
C ALA A 111 2.66 -10.49 6.40
N GLN A 112 2.54 -9.58 7.36
CA GLN A 112 1.69 -8.40 7.24
C GLN A 112 2.55 -7.17 6.98
N VAL A 113 2.29 -6.50 5.86
CA VAL A 113 2.91 -5.22 5.52
C VAL A 113 2.00 -4.08 5.96
N TYR A 114 2.54 -3.22 6.83
CA TYR A 114 1.93 -1.99 7.30
C TYR A 114 2.40 -0.82 6.46
N ALA A 115 1.47 -0.33 5.66
CA ALA A 115 1.66 0.62 4.60
C ALA A 115 0.63 1.75 4.71
N SER A 116 0.97 2.95 4.25
CA SER A 116 0.09 4.11 4.31
C SER A 116 0.18 4.94 3.02
N ALA A 117 -0.95 5.47 2.58
CA ALA A 117 -0.98 6.51 1.57
C ALA A 117 -0.93 7.90 2.21
N VAL A 118 -0.84 8.95 1.39
CA VAL A 118 -0.90 10.34 1.85
C VAL A 118 -2.35 10.79 2.16
N PRO A 119 -2.57 11.69 3.14
CA PRO A 119 -3.89 12.04 3.66
C PRO A 119 -4.58 13.18 2.88
N VAL A 120 -4.78 12.99 1.57
CA VAL A 120 -5.30 14.02 0.63
C VAL A 120 -6.57 14.71 1.14
N ALA A 121 -7.56 13.93 1.61
CA ALA A 121 -8.84 14.46 2.08
C ALA A 121 -8.75 15.27 3.39
N TYR A 122 -7.65 15.14 4.14
CA TYR A 122 -7.51 15.79 5.45
C TYR A 122 -6.93 17.20 5.32
N ALA A 123 -6.28 17.52 4.20
CA ALA A 123 -5.75 18.84 3.89
C ALA A 123 -6.73 19.67 3.05
N LYS A 124 -7.82 20.14 3.67
CA LYS A 124 -8.91 20.86 2.98
C LYS A 124 -8.46 22.11 2.20
N SER A 125 -7.36 22.72 2.60
CA SER A 125 -6.82 23.93 1.98
C SER A 125 -5.94 23.66 0.74
N THR A 126 -5.58 22.40 0.48
CA THR A 126 -4.71 22.01 -0.65
C THR A 126 -5.54 21.29 -1.71
N LYS A 127 -5.37 21.65 -2.98
CA LYS A 127 -6.18 21.04 -4.04
C LYS A 127 -5.71 19.61 -4.28
N SER A 128 -6.64 18.69 -4.54
CA SER A 128 -6.33 17.29 -4.85
C SER A 128 -5.28 17.15 -5.97
N LYS A 129 -5.33 17.96 -7.03
CA LYS A 129 -4.32 17.91 -8.11
C LYS A 129 -2.89 18.22 -7.64
N ASP A 130 -2.74 19.06 -6.62
CA ASP A 130 -1.42 19.45 -6.11
C ASP A 130 -0.77 18.30 -5.33
N TRP A 131 -1.58 17.32 -4.88
CA TRP A 131 -1.10 16.09 -4.26
C TRP A 131 -0.65 15.03 -5.26
N GLU A 132 -1.09 15.09 -6.52
CA GLU A 132 -1.03 13.95 -7.44
C GLU A 132 0.37 13.36 -7.60
N PRO A 133 1.43 14.15 -7.87
CA PRO A 133 2.77 13.58 -8.06
C PRO A 133 3.27 12.87 -6.79
N PHE A 134 3.10 13.48 -5.62
CA PHE A 134 3.53 12.91 -4.36
C PHE A 134 2.68 11.70 -3.93
N ALA A 135 1.37 11.74 -4.16
CA ALA A 135 0.47 10.64 -3.88
C ALA A 135 0.80 9.41 -4.72
N ARG A 136 1.06 9.60 -6.03
CA ARG A 136 1.47 8.52 -6.93
C ARG A 136 2.81 7.94 -6.52
N LEU A 137 3.79 8.77 -6.18
CA LEU A 137 5.10 8.34 -5.67
C LEU A 137 4.93 7.43 -4.44
N VAL A 138 4.20 7.89 -3.44
CA VAL A 138 3.98 7.12 -2.20
C VAL A 138 3.25 5.80 -2.49
N LEU A 139 2.21 5.82 -3.34
CA LEU A 139 1.48 4.61 -3.72
C LEU A 139 2.36 3.61 -4.48
N ARG A 140 3.11 4.07 -5.49
CA ARG A 140 4.07 3.25 -6.24
C ARG A 140 5.06 2.57 -5.32
N ALA A 141 5.77 3.35 -4.51
CA ALA A 141 6.78 2.85 -3.58
C ALA A 141 6.19 1.88 -2.54
N THR A 142 4.96 2.15 -2.07
CA THR A 142 4.32 1.30 -1.05
C THR A 142 3.91 -0.07 -1.62
N TYR A 143 3.33 -0.10 -2.82
CA TYR A 143 3.01 -1.37 -3.48
C TYR A 143 4.28 -2.14 -3.87
N ASP A 144 5.30 -1.43 -4.37
CA ASP A 144 6.61 -1.99 -4.68
C ASP A 144 7.26 -2.64 -3.46
N ALA A 145 7.34 -1.92 -2.33
CA ALA A 145 7.86 -2.45 -1.07
C ALA A 145 7.07 -3.66 -0.55
N THR A 146 5.74 -3.68 -0.77
CA THR A 146 4.89 -4.81 -0.39
C THR A 146 5.23 -6.07 -1.20
N LEU A 147 5.40 -5.94 -2.52
CA LEU A 147 5.78 -7.06 -3.38
C LEU A 147 7.24 -7.49 -3.14
N ALA A 148 8.14 -6.54 -2.86
CA ALA A 148 9.51 -6.83 -2.46
C ALA A 148 9.56 -7.64 -1.15
N ALA A 149 8.75 -7.30 -0.15
CA ALA A 149 8.63 -8.08 1.08
C ALA A 149 8.15 -9.52 0.81
N ALA A 150 7.22 -9.70 -0.13
CA ALA A 150 6.76 -11.04 -0.53
C ALA A 150 7.86 -11.85 -1.22
N ARG A 151 8.70 -11.23 -2.05
CA ARG A 151 9.90 -11.89 -2.64
C ARG A 151 10.89 -12.31 -1.56
N VAL A 152 11.16 -11.43 -0.60
CA VAL A 152 12.03 -11.76 0.54
C VAL A 152 11.47 -12.95 1.33
N LYS A 153 10.15 -13.01 1.56
CA LYS A 153 9.49 -14.16 2.17
C LYS A 153 9.69 -15.43 1.35
N ALA A 154 9.45 -15.38 0.04
CA ALA A 154 9.61 -16.52 -0.85
C ALA A 154 11.03 -17.10 -0.78
N LEU A 155 12.04 -16.23 -0.85
CA LEU A 155 13.44 -16.61 -0.76
C LEU A 155 13.82 -17.20 0.60
N ARG A 156 13.39 -16.56 1.70
CA ARG A 156 13.71 -17.01 3.06
C ARG A 156 13.10 -18.36 3.41
N GLU A 157 11.91 -18.65 2.89
CA GLU A 157 11.17 -19.88 3.17
C GLU A 157 11.34 -20.94 2.07
N GLY A 158 12.17 -20.68 1.06
CA GLY A 158 12.37 -21.59 -0.08
C GLY A 158 11.08 -21.89 -0.85
N ARG A 159 10.11 -20.96 -0.85
CA ARG A 159 8.83 -21.17 -1.54
C ARG A 159 8.97 -20.91 -3.02
N GLU A 160 8.46 -21.84 -3.82
CA GLU A 160 8.37 -21.68 -5.27
C GLU A 160 7.44 -20.55 -5.68
N ARG A 161 6.47 -20.19 -4.83
CA ARG A 161 5.46 -19.16 -5.09
C ARG A 161 4.86 -18.60 -3.80
N VAL A 162 4.56 -17.30 -3.78
CA VAL A 162 3.92 -16.61 -2.63
C VAL A 162 2.69 -15.84 -3.09
N THR A 163 1.56 -16.08 -2.46
CA THR A 163 0.34 -15.29 -2.67
C THR A 163 0.41 -13.97 -1.89
N VAL A 164 0.08 -12.86 -2.55
CA VAL A 164 0.06 -11.51 -1.98
C VAL A 164 -1.34 -10.92 -2.10
N PHE A 165 -1.93 -10.53 -0.98
CA PHE A 165 -3.23 -9.85 -0.96
C PHE A 165 -3.03 -8.34 -0.86
N LEU A 166 -3.34 -7.62 -1.94
CA LEU A 166 -3.27 -6.15 -2.00
C LEU A 166 -4.62 -5.53 -1.69
N THR A 167 -4.61 -4.36 -1.07
CA THR A 167 -5.80 -3.54 -0.86
C THR A 167 -5.70 -2.25 -1.66
N CYS A 168 -6.82 -1.58 -1.93
CA CYS A 168 -6.84 -0.26 -2.56
C CYS A 168 -6.47 0.84 -1.54
N LEU A 169 -5.17 1.00 -1.29
CA LEU A 169 -4.63 1.80 -0.21
C LEU A 169 -5.00 3.29 -0.36
N GLY A 170 -5.56 3.87 0.69
CA GLY A 170 -5.84 5.31 0.74
C GLY A 170 -7.04 5.80 -0.09
N GLY A 171 -7.78 4.93 -0.78
CA GLY A 171 -8.88 5.32 -1.68
C GLY A 171 -10.18 5.74 -1.00
N ASN A 172 -10.28 5.56 0.32
CA ASN A 172 -11.46 5.88 1.12
C ASN A 172 -11.17 7.14 1.97
N ALA A 173 -10.97 6.98 3.28
CA ALA A 173 -10.81 8.10 4.21
C ALA A 173 -9.70 9.10 3.81
N PHE A 174 -8.63 8.64 3.18
CA PHE A 174 -7.53 9.52 2.76
C PHE A 174 -7.77 10.21 1.41
N GLY A 175 -8.79 9.81 0.64
CA GLY A 175 -9.18 10.50 -0.60
C GLY A 175 -8.19 10.40 -1.75
N ASN A 176 -7.33 9.38 -1.80
CA ASN A 176 -6.48 9.13 -2.97
C ASN A 176 -7.35 8.70 -4.15
N ARG A 177 -7.11 9.27 -5.32
CA ARG A 177 -7.92 8.96 -6.51
C ARG A 177 -7.66 7.52 -6.95
N VAL A 178 -8.72 6.85 -7.43
CA VAL A 178 -8.63 5.47 -7.92
C VAL A 178 -7.59 5.33 -9.03
N GLY A 179 -7.48 6.32 -9.93
CA GLY A 179 -6.45 6.32 -10.97
C GLY A 179 -5.02 6.31 -10.44
N TRP A 180 -4.75 6.95 -9.30
CA TRP A 180 -3.41 6.97 -8.68
C TRP A 180 -3.09 5.64 -8.01
N ILE A 181 -4.11 5.02 -7.40
CA ILE A 181 -3.99 3.70 -6.78
C ILE A 181 -3.73 2.64 -7.85
N ASN A 182 -4.50 2.67 -8.94
CA ASN A 182 -4.34 1.73 -10.04
C ASN A 182 -2.97 1.85 -10.70
N ASP A 183 -2.47 3.09 -10.86
CA ASP A 183 -1.13 3.36 -11.35
C ASP A 183 -0.03 2.78 -10.44
N GLY A 184 -0.16 2.98 -9.13
CA GLY A 184 0.72 2.38 -8.12
C GLY A 184 0.75 0.86 -8.19
N ILE A 185 -0.42 0.21 -8.23
CA ILE A 185 -0.53 -1.24 -8.36
C ILE A 185 0.08 -1.73 -9.68
N SER A 186 -0.30 -1.13 -10.81
CA SER A 186 0.16 -1.56 -12.14
C SER A 186 1.68 -1.42 -12.28
N THR A 187 2.26 -0.33 -11.76
CA THR A 187 3.71 -0.10 -11.76
C THR A 187 4.43 -1.17 -10.94
N ALA A 188 3.95 -1.47 -9.73
CA ALA A 188 4.55 -2.49 -8.88
C ALA A 188 4.43 -3.89 -9.52
N LEU A 189 3.28 -4.22 -10.10
CA LEU A 189 3.08 -5.48 -10.81
C LEU A 189 4.07 -5.62 -11.98
N GLU A 190 4.30 -4.58 -12.77
CA GLU A 190 5.29 -4.63 -13.86
C GLU A 190 6.71 -4.81 -13.33
N ARG A 191 7.10 -4.10 -12.27
CA ARG A 191 8.42 -4.25 -11.63
C ARG A 191 8.69 -5.66 -11.12
N HIS A 192 7.66 -6.33 -10.62
CA HIS A 192 7.76 -7.68 -10.03
C HIS A 192 7.18 -8.77 -10.93
N ARG A 193 6.95 -8.52 -12.21
CA ARG A 193 6.24 -9.46 -13.11
C ARG A 193 6.94 -10.82 -13.27
N GLU A 194 8.26 -10.87 -13.06
CA GLU A 194 9.08 -12.09 -13.16
C GLU A 194 9.26 -12.76 -11.78
N ALA A 195 8.77 -12.13 -10.71
CA ALA A 195 8.78 -12.72 -9.39
C ALA A 195 7.72 -13.83 -9.29
N PRO A 196 7.97 -14.88 -8.49
CA PRO A 196 7.02 -15.97 -8.29
C PRO A 196 5.90 -15.56 -7.32
N LEU A 197 5.12 -14.55 -7.69
CA LEU A 197 4.06 -13.98 -6.86
C LEU A 197 2.69 -14.19 -7.51
N ASP A 198 1.72 -14.65 -6.73
CA ASP A 198 0.31 -14.63 -7.11
C ASP A 198 -0.35 -13.44 -6.42
N VAL A 199 -0.64 -12.38 -7.17
CA VAL A 199 -1.15 -11.15 -6.59
C VAL A 199 -2.68 -11.11 -6.71
N VAL A 200 -3.35 -11.00 -5.57
CA VAL A 200 -4.80 -10.93 -5.46
C VAL A 200 -5.20 -9.55 -4.93
N LEU A 201 -6.03 -8.82 -5.66
CA LEU A 201 -6.61 -7.58 -5.18
C LEU A 201 -7.85 -7.88 -4.36
N VAL A 202 -7.84 -7.51 -3.08
CA VAL A 202 -8.97 -7.69 -2.16
C VAL A 202 -9.66 -6.38 -1.87
N HIS A 203 -10.98 -6.44 -1.74
CA HIS A 203 -11.83 -5.30 -1.42
C HIS A 203 -12.66 -5.60 -0.17
N TYR A 204 -12.95 -4.57 0.62
CA TYR A 204 -13.86 -4.65 1.76
C TYR A 204 -15.08 -3.78 1.48
N GLY A 205 -16.23 -4.42 1.30
CA GLY A 205 -17.49 -3.80 0.90
C GLY A 205 -18.23 -4.67 -0.11
N SER A 206 -19.49 -4.35 -0.39
CA SER A 206 -20.34 -5.07 -1.35
C SER A 206 -20.21 -4.55 -2.79
N THR A 207 -19.47 -3.47 -3.02
CA THR A 207 -19.36 -2.86 -4.36
C THR A 207 -17.93 -2.54 -4.71
N VAL A 208 -17.42 -3.19 -5.76
CA VAL A 208 -16.11 -2.90 -6.33
C VAL A 208 -16.26 -1.81 -7.39
N LYS A 209 -15.54 -0.69 -7.24
CA LYS A 209 -15.51 0.37 -8.25
C LYS A 209 -15.07 -0.19 -9.61
N SER A 210 -15.79 0.11 -10.68
CA SER A 210 -15.56 -0.48 -12.00
C SER A 210 -14.17 -0.16 -12.56
N GLU A 211 -13.56 0.93 -12.12
CA GLU A 211 -12.20 1.33 -12.48
C GLU A 211 -11.15 0.34 -11.98
N TYR A 212 -11.42 -0.44 -10.92
CA TYR A 212 -10.51 -1.53 -10.51
C TYR A 212 -10.53 -2.70 -11.49
N LYS A 213 -11.62 -2.89 -12.26
CA LYS A 213 -11.67 -3.90 -13.34
C LYS A 213 -10.72 -3.60 -14.49
N LYS A 214 -10.17 -2.38 -14.56
CA LYS A 214 -9.18 -1.97 -15.57
C LYS A 214 -7.78 -2.47 -15.23
N LEU A 215 -7.53 -2.90 -13.99
CA LEU A 215 -6.26 -3.52 -13.61
C LEU A 215 -6.11 -4.84 -14.37
N ARG A 216 -4.98 -5.00 -15.04
CA ARG A 216 -4.63 -6.23 -15.77
C ARG A 216 -3.31 -6.75 -15.24
N ALA A 217 -3.20 -8.08 -15.18
CA ALA A 217 -1.91 -8.70 -14.96
C ALA A 217 -0.94 -8.26 -16.06
N PRO A 218 0.36 -8.06 -15.74
CA PRO A 218 1.40 -7.87 -16.75
C PRO A 218 1.34 -8.99 -17.78
N LYS A 219 1.61 -8.68 -19.05
CA LYS A 219 1.74 -9.73 -20.07
C LYS A 219 2.94 -10.59 -19.72
N ALA A 220 2.75 -11.91 -19.69
CA ALA A 220 3.87 -12.84 -19.54
C ALA A 220 4.88 -12.58 -20.69
N ARG A 221 6.15 -12.33 -20.36
CA ARG A 221 7.20 -12.34 -21.39
C ARG A 221 7.31 -13.78 -21.89
N PRO A 222 7.51 -14.01 -23.21
CA PRO A 222 7.77 -15.36 -23.71
C PRO A 222 8.90 -15.97 -22.87
N ARG A 223 8.61 -17.12 -22.25
CA ARG A 223 9.62 -17.88 -21.53
C ARG A 223 10.76 -18.16 -22.51
N ALA A 224 12.00 -17.83 -22.14
CA ALA A 224 13.15 -18.43 -22.81
C ALA A 224 12.94 -19.96 -22.75
N ALA A 225 12.99 -20.63 -23.90
CA ALA A 225 12.70 -22.04 -24.03
C ALA A 225 13.56 -22.83 -23.01
N GLY A 226 12.95 -23.43 -21.99
CA GLY A 226 13.71 -24.26 -21.05
C GLY A 226 13.16 -24.50 -19.64
N SER A 227 12.08 -23.87 -19.17
CA SER A 227 11.47 -24.29 -17.90
C SER A 227 9.98 -24.56 -18.07
N GLY A 228 9.55 -25.76 -17.73
CA GLY A 228 8.15 -26.16 -17.66
C GLY A 228 7.58 -25.87 -16.28
N ALA A 229 6.39 -25.30 -16.23
CA ALA A 229 5.40 -25.37 -15.14
C ALA A 229 4.19 -24.55 -15.59
N ALA A 230 3.01 -25.16 -15.50
CA ALA A 230 1.75 -24.72 -16.08
C ALA A 230 1.22 -23.41 -15.48
N ALA A 231 0.59 -22.59 -16.33
CA ALA A 231 -0.23 -21.45 -15.94
C ALA A 231 -1.66 -21.93 -15.66
N VAL A 232 -2.26 -21.48 -14.55
CA VAL A 232 -3.69 -21.66 -14.28
C VAL A 232 -4.37 -20.29 -14.23
N VAL A 233 -5.51 -20.23 -14.90
CA VAL A 233 -6.40 -19.09 -15.14
C VAL A 233 -7.11 -18.67 -13.85
N ALA A 234 -7.23 -17.37 -13.61
CA ALA A 234 -8.10 -16.80 -12.59
C ALA A 234 -9.42 -16.35 -13.21
N LEU A 235 -10.51 -17.05 -12.88
CA LEU A 235 -11.87 -16.51 -12.78
C LEU A 235 -12.59 -17.34 -11.71
N ALA A 236 -12.99 -16.70 -10.61
CA ALA A 236 -14.03 -17.21 -9.74
C ALA A 236 -15.16 -16.20 -9.81
N ASP A 237 -16.17 -16.52 -10.63
CA ASP A 237 -17.49 -15.91 -10.51
C ASP A 237 -18.09 -16.39 -9.20
N ALA A 238 -18.55 -15.44 -8.37
CA ALA A 238 -19.43 -15.74 -7.27
C ALA A 238 -20.82 -15.99 -7.88
N ASP A 239 -21.27 -17.23 -7.76
CA ASP A 239 -22.61 -17.68 -8.11
C ASP A 239 -23.61 -17.02 -7.15
N ASP A 240 -24.42 -16.10 -7.66
CA ASP A 240 -25.62 -15.59 -7.01
C ASP A 240 -26.73 -16.64 -7.17
N GLY A 241 -26.72 -17.63 -6.28
CA GLY A 241 -27.82 -18.58 -6.12
C GLY A 241 -28.98 -17.94 -5.34
N ASP A 242 -29.86 -17.25 -6.06
CA ASP A 242 -31.25 -17.02 -5.66
C ASP A 242 -32.00 -18.34 -5.72
N GLY A 243 -32.66 -18.71 -4.61
CA GLY A 243 -33.37 -19.97 -4.46
C GLY A 243 -34.40 -19.83 -3.34
N GLY A 244 -35.61 -19.42 -3.73
CA GLY A 244 -36.73 -19.15 -2.84
C GLY A 244 -37.20 -20.33 -1.98
N GLY A 245 -37.86 -19.94 -0.88
CA GLY A 245 -38.49 -20.79 0.12
C GLY A 245 -38.76 -19.99 1.38
#